data_AF-X1LJY5-F1
#
_entry.id   AF-X1LJY5-F1
#
_cell.length_a   1.000
_cell.length_b   1.000
_cell.length_c   1.000
_cell.angle_alpha   90.00
_cell.angle_beta   90.00
_cell.angle_gamma   90.00
#
_symmetry.space_group_name_H-M   'P 1'
#
loop_
_entity.id
_entity.type
_entity.pdbx_description
1 polymer ?
#
loop_
_entity_poly.entity_id
_entity_poly.type
_entity_poly.pdbx_seq_one_letter_code
_entity_poly.pdbx_strand_id
1 'polypeptide(L)'
;GIIPGVARDFLWDSGAQKIMAAFNCYPRYTMLKSEETPTGISITMECSLISRQNRSVVGTGVGACSTRETKYKYRWVVNPDDWGVPTKGLKRRQDGKYQVPNPELGDLVNTMVKMAAKRADIDAVQSLPGVAAALHKLFHGLPSTKPKPASHKEPGPPGGGSQATLAPGA
;
A
#
# COMPACT_ATOMS: atom_id res chain seq x y z
N GLY A 1 7.00 -7.97 -6.05
CA GLY A 1 6.41 -8.75 -4.95
C GLY A 1 4.97 -9.06 -5.30
N ILE A 2 4.45 -10.20 -4.85
CA ILE A 2 3.09 -10.64 -5.17
C ILE A 2 2.15 -10.12 -4.09
N ILE A 3 1.13 -9.35 -4.46
CA ILE A 3 0.05 -8.94 -3.54
C ILE A 3 -1.06 -10.00 -3.64
N PRO A 4 -1.48 -10.64 -2.53
CA PRO A 4 -2.58 -11.59 -2.55
C PRO A 4 -3.84 -10.97 -3.19
N GLY A 5 -4.33 -11.59 -4.28
CA GLY A 5 -5.50 -11.12 -5.02
C GLY A 5 -5.21 -10.18 -6.20
N VAL A 6 -3.95 -9.81 -6.46
CA VAL A 6 -3.56 -9.07 -7.67
C VAL A 6 -2.82 -10.01 -8.61
N ALA A 7 -3.35 -10.20 -9.82
CA ALA A 7 -2.82 -11.15 -10.80
C ALA A 7 -1.48 -10.73 -11.43
N ARG A 8 -1.00 -9.51 -11.18
CA ARG A 8 0.24 -8.97 -11.76
C ARG A 8 1.26 -8.66 -10.67
N ASP A 9 2.51 -8.99 -10.97
CA ASP A 9 3.64 -8.62 -10.16
C ASP A 9 3.82 -7.11 -10.10
N PHE A 10 4.10 -6.61 -8.89
CA PHE A 10 4.28 -5.19 -8.66
C PHE A 10 5.70 -4.88 -8.16
N LEU A 11 6.31 -3.85 -8.74
CA LEU A 11 7.54 -3.25 -8.22
C LEU A 11 7.20 -2.36 -7.03
N TRP A 12 7.94 -2.52 -5.94
CA TRP A 12 7.74 -1.75 -4.72
C TRP A 12 8.69 -0.55 -4.71
N ASP A 13 8.34 0.49 -3.96
CA ASP A 13 9.17 1.71 -3.77
C ASP A 13 10.62 1.37 -3.40
N SER A 14 10.83 0.45 -2.45
CA SER A 14 12.16 -0.03 -2.06
C SER A 14 12.91 -0.77 -3.17
N GLY A 15 12.19 -1.42 -4.10
CA GLY A 15 12.77 -2.04 -5.28
C GLY A 15 13.17 -1.00 -6.33
N ALA A 16 12.30 -0.01 -6.57
CA ALA A 16 12.57 1.10 -7.48
C ALA A 16 13.82 1.88 -7.06
N GLN A 17 13.97 2.20 -5.76
CA GLN A 17 15.14 2.89 -5.23
C GLN A 17 16.46 2.12 -5.43
N LYS A 18 16.44 0.79 -5.29
CA LYS A 18 17.62 -0.04 -5.55
C LYS A 18 18.00 -0.05 -7.02
N ILE A 19 17.02 -0.08 -7.91
CA ILE A 19 17.26 0.00 -9.35
C ILE A 19 17.83 1.37 -9.71
N MET A 20 17.25 2.46 -9.19
CA MET A 20 17.81 3.81 -9.41
C MET A 20 19.27 3.90 -8.94
N ALA A 21 19.59 3.35 -7.76
CA ALA A 21 20.96 3.30 -7.26
C ALA A 21 21.89 2.47 -8.18
N ALA A 22 21.42 1.31 -8.67
CA ALA A 22 22.19 0.47 -9.59
C ALA A 22 22.49 1.15 -10.93
N PHE A 23 21.56 1.96 -11.43
CA PHE A 23 21.74 2.77 -12.65
C PHE A 23 22.45 4.12 -12.39
N ASN A 24 22.90 4.37 -11.15
CA ASN A 24 23.56 5.60 -10.73
C ASN A 24 22.75 6.86 -11.12
N CYS A 25 21.42 6.79 -10.99
CA CYS A 25 20.51 7.90 -11.27
C CYS A 25 19.79 8.37 -10.00
N TYR A 26 19.19 9.56 -10.06
CA TYR A 26 18.37 10.11 -8.99
C TYR A 26 17.09 10.72 -9.55
N PRO A 27 15.98 10.67 -8.78
CA PRO A 27 14.72 11.24 -9.21
C PRO A 27 14.72 12.77 -9.03
N ARG A 28 14.17 13.48 -10.01
CA ARG A 28 13.77 14.88 -9.92
C ARG A 28 12.27 14.94 -10.10
N TYR A 29 11.58 15.52 -9.13
CA TYR A 29 10.13 15.63 -9.17
C TYR A 29 9.67 16.99 -9.70
N THR A 30 8.65 16.95 -10.54
CA THR A 30 7.92 18.13 -11.01
C THR A 30 6.44 17.92 -10.73
N MET A 31 5.81 18.89 -10.07
CA MET A 31 4.36 18.87 -9.87
C MET A 31 3.69 19.31 -11.18
N LEU A 32 3.04 18.38 -11.88
CA LEU A 32 2.36 18.70 -13.13
C LEU A 32 0.99 19.33 -12.89
N LYS A 33 0.25 18.78 -11.92
CA LYS A 33 -1.12 19.21 -11.64
C LYS A 33 -1.44 19.06 -10.17
N SER A 34 -2.03 20.09 -9.59
CA SER A 34 -2.61 20.08 -8.25
C SER A 34 -4.00 20.66 -8.34
N GLU A 35 -5.02 19.82 -8.12
CA GLU A 35 -6.42 20.23 -8.06
C GLU A 35 -6.93 20.02 -6.64
N GLU A 36 -7.24 21.12 -5.98
CA GLU A 36 -7.89 21.12 -4.68
C GLU A 36 -9.32 21.61 -4.87
N THR A 37 -10.27 20.70 -4.68
CA THR A 37 -11.70 21.03 -4.71
C THR A 37 -12.31 20.71 -3.35
N PRO A 38 -13.44 21.35 -2.98
CA PRO A 38 -14.16 21.00 -1.76
C PRO A 38 -14.55 19.51 -1.66
N THR A 39 -14.62 18.83 -2.82
CA THR A 39 -15.04 17.43 -2.93
C THR A 39 -13.88 16.44 -3.00
N GLY A 40 -12.63 16.91 -3.11
CA GLY A 40 -11.48 16.04 -3.30
C GLY A 40 -10.23 16.78 -3.76
N ILE A 41 -9.09 16.13 -3.47
CA ILE A 41 -7.76 16.62 -3.81
C ILE A 41 -7.14 15.61 -4.77
N SER A 42 -6.60 16.09 -5.89
CA SER A 42 -5.93 15.27 -6.90
C SER A 42 -4.57 15.87 -7.24
N ILE A 43 -3.54 15.03 -7.18
CA ILE A 43 -2.15 15.44 -7.39
C ILE A 43 -1.54 14.55 -8.46
N THR A 44 -0.91 15.17 -9.46
CA THR A 44 -0.16 14.51 -10.52
C THR A 44 1.28 15.01 -10.49
N MET A 45 2.21 14.07 -10.39
CA MET A 45 3.65 14.33 -10.34
C MET A 45 4.34 13.61 -11.48
N GLU A 46 5.30 14.30 -12.08
CA GLU A 46 6.30 13.71 -12.97
C GLU A 46 7.58 13.45 -12.18
N CYS A 47 8.21 12.31 -12.43
CA CYS A 47 9.56 12.00 -11.99
C CYS A 47 10.45 11.87 -13.23
N SER A 48 11.49 12.69 -13.32
CA SER A 48 12.56 12.55 -14.30
C SER A 48 13.77 11.93 -13.61
N LEU A 49 14.22 10.77 -14.08
CA LEU A 49 15.45 10.13 -13.63
C LEU A 49 16.64 10.77 -14.33
N ILE A 50 17.54 11.35 -13.54
CA ILE A 50 18.74 12.02 -14.04
C ILE A 50 19.94 11.14 -13.71
N SER A 51 20.74 10.80 -14.73
CA SER A 51 21.99 10.07 -14.53
C SER A 51 23.04 10.99 -13.86
N ARG A 52 23.72 10.48 -12.83
CA ARG A 52 24.76 11.23 -12.12
C ARG A 52 26.02 11.44 -12.97
N GLN A 53 26.24 10.60 -13.99
CA GLN A 53 27.46 10.63 -14.80
C GLN A 53 27.45 11.78 -15.82
N ASN A 54 26.34 11.93 -16.55
CA ASN A 54 26.24 12.87 -17.68
C ASN A 54 25.14 13.93 -17.49
N ARG A 55 24.39 13.87 -16.38
CA ARG A 55 23.23 14.74 -16.08
C ARG A 55 22.11 14.70 -17.14
N SER A 56 22.08 13.68 -17.99
CA SER A 56 20.98 13.49 -18.94
C SER A 56 19.79 12.84 -18.25
N VAL A 57 18.59 13.13 -18.75
CA VAL A 57 17.39 12.39 -18.38
C VAL A 57 17.46 11.02 -19.03
N VAL A 58 17.39 9.97 -18.22
CA VAL A 58 17.47 8.56 -18.65
C VAL A 58 16.13 7.84 -18.59
N GLY A 59 15.13 8.46 -17.96
CA GLY A 59 13.77 7.94 -17.87
C GLY A 59 12.84 9.00 -17.30
N THR A 60 11.55 8.89 -17.63
CA THR A 60 10.50 9.72 -17.08
C THR A 60 9.33 8.84 -16.70
N GLY A 61 8.59 9.26 -15.67
CA GLY A 61 7.41 8.55 -15.22
C GLY A 61 6.43 9.50 -14.57
N VAL A 62 5.15 9.13 -14.61
CA VAL A 62 4.06 9.95 -14.07
C VAL A 62 3.29 9.17 -13.02
N GLY A 63 3.06 9.81 -11.88
CA GLY A 63 2.28 9.28 -10.79
C GLY A 63 1.16 10.23 -10.40
N ALA A 64 -0.06 9.71 -10.33
CA ALA A 64 -1.21 10.46 -9.84
C ALA A 64 -1.77 9.81 -8.57
N CYS A 65 -2.28 10.63 -7.66
CA CYS A 65 -2.97 10.19 -6.45
C CYS A 65 -4.14 11.14 -6.15
N SER A 66 -5.28 10.58 -5.73
CA SER A 66 -6.44 11.40 -5.36
C SER A 66 -7.15 10.90 -4.10
N THR A 67 -7.75 11.82 -3.36
CA THR A 67 -8.58 11.47 -2.19
C THR A 67 -9.90 10.80 -2.59
N ARG A 68 -10.25 10.80 -3.88
CA ARG A 68 -11.38 10.06 -4.44
C ARG A 68 -11.13 8.55 -4.51
N GLU A 69 -9.88 8.10 -4.33
CA GLU A 69 -9.57 6.67 -4.19
C GLU A 69 -10.20 6.10 -2.90
N THR A 70 -10.80 4.91 -2.98
CA THR A 70 -11.47 4.23 -1.84
C THR A 70 -10.63 4.17 -0.57
N LYS A 71 -9.30 4.06 -0.71
CA LYS A 71 -8.34 4.01 0.40
C LYS A 71 -8.32 5.31 1.23
N TYR A 72 -8.55 6.45 0.58
CA TYR A 72 -8.45 7.78 1.17
C TYR A 72 -9.81 8.43 1.38
N LYS A 73 -10.82 7.99 0.62
CA LYS A 73 -12.20 8.44 0.74
C LYS A 73 -12.86 7.98 2.05
N TYR A 74 -12.44 6.85 2.61
CA TYR A 74 -13.07 6.25 3.78
C TYR A 74 -12.09 5.93 4.90
N ARG A 75 -12.58 5.99 6.14
CA ARG A 75 -11.87 5.59 7.37
C ARG A 75 -12.62 4.47 8.07
N TRP A 76 -11.90 3.58 8.75
CA TRP A 76 -12.47 2.55 9.61
C TRP A 76 -12.54 3.05 11.05
N VAL A 77 -13.74 3.18 11.61
CA VAL A 77 -14.00 3.69 12.95
C VAL A 77 -14.83 2.70 13.76
N VAL A 78 -14.66 2.66 15.08
CA VAL A 78 -15.43 1.73 15.95
C VAL A 78 -16.86 2.25 16.16
N ASN A 79 -17.00 3.55 16.41
CA ASN A 79 -18.27 4.22 16.63
C ASN A 79 -18.50 5.26 15.51
N PRO A 80 -19.40 5.01 14.55
CA PRO A 80 -19.77 5.97 13.51
C PRO A 80 -20.42 7.24 14.04
N ASP A 81 -21.15 7.13 15.15
CA ASP A 81 -21.95 8.23 15.72
C ASP A 81 -21.05 9.39 16.20
N ASP A 82 -19.83 9.11 16.65
CA ASP A 82 -18.81 10.11 17.02
C ASP A 82 -18.41 11.00 15.82
N TRP A 83 -18.64 10.51 14.60
CA TRP A 83 -18.35 11.20 13.35
C TRP A 83 -19.61 11.79 12.69
N GLY A 84 -20.74 11.79 13.41
CA GLY A 84 -22.02 12.31 12.92
C GLY A 84 -22.64 11.48 11.81
N VAL A 85 -22.22 10.21 11.64
CA VAL A 85 -22.73 9.33 10.58
C VAL A 85 -23.54 8.20 11.21
N PRO A 86 -24.83 8.03 10.84
CA PRO A 86 -25.65 6.98 11.40
C PRO A 86 -25.10 5.60 11.03
N THR A 87 -25.03 4.71 12.01
CA THR A 87 -24.49 3.34 11.86
C THR A 87 -25.27 2.49 10.83
N LYS A 88 -26.51 2.88 10.50
CA LYS A 88 -27.42 2.13 9.62
C LYS A 88 -26.94 2.16 8.17
N GLY A 89 -26.57 0.99 7.64
CA GLY A 89 -26.17 0.80 6.23
C GLY A 89 -24.66 0.92 5.97
N LEU A 90 -23.84 1.13 7.00
CA LEU A 90 -22.39 1.19 6.85
C LEU A 90 -21.78 -0.22 6.71
N LYS A 91 -20.72 -0.32 5.90
CA LYS A 91 -19.95 -1.56 5.76
C LYS A 91 -19.20 -1.85 7.05
N ARG A 92 -19.40 -3.03 7.64
CA ARG A 92 -18.69 -3.50 8.84
C ARG A 92 -17.60 -4.50 8.47
N ARG A 93 -16.42 -4.38 9.07
CA ARG A 93 -15.35 -5.38 8.99
C ARG A 93 -15.49 -6.42 10.12
N GLN A 94 -14.76 -7.51 9.97
CA GLN A 94 -14.70 -8.58 10.99
C GLN A 94 -14.07 -8.11 12.32
N ASP A 95 -13.30 -7.02 12.29
CA ASP A 95 -12.69 -6.36 13.45
C ASP A 95 -13.67 -5.45 14.22
N GLY A 96 -14.95 -5.40 13.83
CA GLY A 96 -15.98 -4.57 14.47
C GLY A 96 -15.98 -3.10 14.02
N LYS A 97 -15.10 -2.69 13.10
CA LYS A 97 -15.06 -1.31 12.60
C LYS A 97 -16.03 -1.08 11.45
N TYR A 98 -16.55 0.13 11.37
CA TYR A 98 -17.44 0.63 10.34
C TYR A 98 -16.69 1.56 9.38
N GLN A 99 -17.09 1.53 8.12
CA GLN A 99 -16.52 2.40 7.09
C GLN A 99 -17.28 3.73 7.03
N VAL A 100 -16.62 4.83 7.36
CA VAL A 100 -17.19 6.20 7.37
C VAL A 100 -16.45 7.09 6.35
N PRO A 101 -17.13 8.02 5.65
CA PRO A 101 -16.46 9.01 4.79
C PRO A 101 -15.45 9.85 5.58
N ASN A 102 -14.28 10.13 5.01
CA ASN A 102 -13.26 10.94 5.68
C ASN A 102 -13.61 12.44 5.58
N PRO A 103 -13.86 13.16 6.69
CA PRO A 103 -14.18 14.59 6.65
C PRO A 103 -12.94 15.46 6.43
N GLU A 104 -11.78 15.05 6.98
CA GLU A 104 -10.53 15.81 6.92
C GLU A 104 -9.73 15.42 5.68
N LEU A 105 -10.10 15.97 4.51
CA LEU A 105 -9.38 15.76 3.26
C LEU A 105 -8.03 16.50 3.22
N GLY A 106 -7.92 17.63 3.92
CA GLY A 106 -6.71 18.47 3.95
C GLY A 106 -5.50 17.75 4.56
N ASP A 107 -5.70 16.94 5.60
CA ASP A 107 -4.63 16.15 6.23
C ASP A 107 -3.98 15.13 5.27
N LEU A 108 -4.69 14.79 4.19
CA LEU A 108 -4.22 13.81 3.21
C LEU A 108 -3.31 14.42 2.14
N VAL A 109 -3.17 15.74 2.05
CA VAL A 109 -2.36 16.40 0.99
C VAL A 109 -0.94 15.85 0.95
N ASN A 110 -0.23 15.83 2.09
CA ASN A 110 1.13 15.31 2.16
C ASN A 110 1.20 13.81 1.79
N THR A 111 0.18 13.06 2.17
CA THR A 111 0.05 11.65 1.79
C THR A 111 -0.14 11.52 0.28
N MET A 112 -0.98 12.35 -0.34
CA MET A 112 -1.20 12.34 -1.79
C MET A 112 0.08 12.69 -2.54
N VAL A 113 0.82 13.72 -2.13
CA VAL A 113 2.10 14.11 -2.74
C VAL A 113 3.10 12.95 -2.66
N LYS A 114 3.31 12.37 -1.47
CA LYS A 114 4.24 11.25 -1.28
C LYS A 114 3.83 10.01 -2.07
N MET A 115 2.52 9.75 -2.20
CA MET A 115 2.02 8.60 -2.95
C MET A 115 2.12 8.82 -4.46
N ALA A 116 1.84 10.03 -4.94
CA ALA A 116 2.03 10.40 -6.34
C ALA A 116 3.52 10.29 -6.74
N ALA A 117 4.43 10.83 -5.92
CA ALA A 117 5.87 10.72 -6.13
C ALA A 117 6.34 9.26 -6.23
N LYS A 118 5.94 8.40 -5.28
CA LYS A 118 6.30 6.96 -5.31
C LYS A 118 5.77 6.23 -6.53
N ARG A 119 4.57 6.57 -6.99
CA ARG A 119 4.00 6.02 -8.23
C ARG A 119 4.80 6.49 -9.44
N ALA A 120 5.21 7.76 -9.46
CA ALA A 120 6.04 8.33 -10.52
C ALA A 120 7.44 7.69 -10.56
N ASP A 121 8.05 7.41 -9.41
CA ASP A 121 9.35 6.71 -9.32
C ASP A 121 9.29 5.32 -9.92
N ILE A 122 8.26 4.55 -9.56
CA ILE A 122 8.08 3.18 -10.05
C ILE A 122 7.89 3.18 -11.57
N ASP A 123 7.12 4.13 -12.10
CA ASP A 123 6.90 4.29 -13.54
C ASP A 123 8.18 4.69 -14.27
N ALA A 124 8.91 5.68 -13.73
CA ALA A 124 10.16 6.16 -14.32
C ALA A 124 11.25 5.09 -14.32
N VAL A 125 11.31 4.24 -13.29
CA VAL A 125 12.23 3.10 -13.23
C VAL A 125 11.85 2.03 -14.27
N GLN A 126 10.57 1.81 -14.52
CA GLN A 126 10.13 0.89 -15.57
C GLN A 126 10.48 1.39 -16.97
N SER A 127 10.55 2.71 -17.16
CA SER A 127 10.97 3.31 -18.43
C SER A 127 12.47 3.16 -18.72
N LEU A 128 13.28 2.71 -17.75
CA LEU A 128 14.73 2.53 -17.96
C LEU A 128 15.00 1.36 -18.93
N PRO A 129 16.01 1.48 -19.82
CA PRO A 129 16.38 0.41 -20.74
C PRO A 129 16.70 -0.90 -20.03
N GLY A 130 16.07 -1.99 -20.48
CA GLY A 130 16.31 -3.34 -19.97
C GLY A 130 15.65 -3.67 -18.63
N VAL A 131 15.15 -2.68 -17.88
CA VAL A 131 14.52 -2.91 -16.57
C VAL A 131 13.21 -3.68 -16.71
N ALA A 132 12.34 -3.32 -17.65
CA ALA A 132 11.07 -4.03 -17.87
C ALA A 132 11.29 -5.53 -18.20
N ALA A 133 12.26 -5.83 -19.07
CA ALA A 133 12.59 -7.20 -19.44
C ALA A 133 13.24 -7.98 -18.28
N ALA A 134 14.12 -7.33 -17.51
CA ALA A 134 14.73 -7.91 -16.32
C ALA A 134 13.68 -8.21 -15.24
N LEU A 135 12.75 -7.29 -14.98
CA LEU A 135 11.64 -7.47 -14.06
C LEU A 135 10.75 -8.64 -14.48
N HIS A 136 10.39 -8.73 -15.76
CA HIS A 136 9.60 -9.84 -16.27
C HIS A 136 10.27 -11.20 -16.05
N LYS A 137 11.59 -11.31 -16.31
CA LYS A 137 12.37 -12.53 -16.04
C LYS A 137 12.43 -12.85 -14.54
N LEU A 138 12.65 -11.84 -13.70
CA LEU A 138 12.69 -12.00 -12.24
C LEU A 138 11.35 -12.51 -11.70
N PHE A 139 10.23 -11.97 -12.20
CA PHE A 139 8.92 -12.34 -11.73
C PHE A 139 8.46 -13.73 -12.21
N HIS A 140 8.76 -14.11 -13.45
CA HIS A 140 8.38 -15.43 -13.99
C HIS A 140 9.38 -16.56 -13.65
N GLY A 141 10.61 -16.22 -13.27
CA GLY A 141 11.64 -17.17 -12.85
C GLY A 141 11.56 -17.58 -11.37
N LEU A 142 10.72 -16.93 -10.57
CA LEU A 142 10.51 -17.29 -9.17
C LEU A 142 9.42 -18.38 -9.08
N PRO A 143 9.67 -19.51 -8.39
CA PRO A 143 8.64 -20.51 -8.18
C PRO A 143 7.45 -19.88 -7.44
N SER A 144 6.25 -20.02 -8.01
CA SER A 144 5.00 -19.54 -7.44
C SER A 144 4.76 -20.21 -6.07
N THR A 145 5.14 -19.52 -5.00
CA THR A 145 4.77 -19.94 -3.63
C THR A 145 3.33 -19.49 -3.39
N LYS A 146 2.37 -20.28 -3.89
CA LYS A 146 0.98 -20.15 -3.42
C LYS A 146 1.00 -20.43 -1.91
N PRO A 147 0.61 -19.48 -1.04
CA PRO A 147 0.47 -19.78 0.37
C PRO A 147 -0.63 -20.85 0.52
N LYS A 148 -0.28 -21.99 1.12
CA LYS A 148 -1.20 -23.06 1.49
C LYS A 148 -2.30 -22.44 2.37
N PRO A 149 -3.60 -22.64 2.10
CA PRO A 149 -4.63 -22.15 3.01
C PRO A 149 -4.40 -22.80 4.37
N ALA A 150 -4.22 -21.97 5.40
CA ALA A 150 -4.04 -22.42 6.77
C ALA A 150 -5.29 -23.22 7.17
N SER A 151 -5.14 -24.52 7.44
CA SER A 151 -6.22 -25.33 7.99
C SER A 151 -6.59 -24.77 9.36
N HIS A 152 -7.82 -24.31 9.51
CA HIS A 152 -8.42 -24.08 10.82
C HIS A 152 -8.31 -25.37 11.63
N LYS A 153 -7.47 -25.40 12.66
CA LYS A 153 -7.63 -26.37 13.75
C LYS A 153 -8.78 -25.86 14.61
N GLU A 154 -9.89 -26.59 14.60
CA GLU A 154 -10.94 -26.42 15.60
C GLU A 154 -10.33 -26.62 17.01
N PRO A 155 -10.66 -25.77 17.99
CA PRO A 155 -10.25 -26.00 19.36
C PRO A 155 -10.98 -27.25 19.89
N GLY A 156 -10.20 -28.26 20.29
CA GLY A 156 -10.71 -29.47 20.94
C GLY A 156 -11.37 -29.17 22.30
N PRO A 157 -12.22 -30.08 22.80
CA PRO A 157 -13.05 -29.84 23.97
C PRO A 157 -12.23 -29.74 25.27
N PRO A 158 -12.73 -29.03 26.30
CA PRO A 158 -12.02 -28.86 27.56
C PRO A 158 -11.93 -30.18 28.33
N GLY A 159 -10.70 -30.66 28.53
CA GLY A 159 -10.38 -31.81 29.38
C GLY A 159 -10.70 -31.54 30.84
N GLY A 160 -11.33 -32.53 31.49
CA GLY A 160 -11.87 -32.47 32.84
C GLY A 160 -10.84 -32.18 33.93
N GLY A 161 -11.34 -31.51 34.98
CA GLY A 161 -10.57 -31.19 36.18
C GLY A 161 -10.19 -32.43 36.97
N SER A 162 -8.92 -32.49 37.39
CA SER A 162 -8.47 -33.34 38.47
C SER A 162 -8.26 -32.48 39.71
N GLN A 163 -9.06 -32.72 40.75
CA GLN A 163 -8.89 -32.14 42.08
C GLN A 163 -7.65 -32.76 42.72
N ALA A 164 -6.66 -31.93 43.07
CA ALA A 164 -5.59 -32.32 43.99
C ALA A 164 -5.96 -31.82 45.39
N THR A 165 -6.49 -32.71 46.21
CA THR A 165 -6.76 -32.47 47.63
C THR A 165 -5.44 -32.41 48.39
N LEU A 166 -5.24 -31.30 49.10
CA LEU A 166 -4.15 -31.02 50.03
C LEU A 166 -4.23 -31.93 51.26
N ALA A 167 -3.09 -32.45 51.71
CA ALA A 167 -2.88 -32.91 53.08
C ALA A 167 -1.53 -32.38 53.59
N PRO A 168 -1.49 -31.59 54.68
CA PRO A 168 -0.29 -31.43 55.49
C PRO A 168 -0.31 -32.41 56.67
N GLY A 169 0.87 -32.84 57.08
CA GLY A 169 1.07 -33.99 57.97
C GLY A 169 0.83 -33.76 59.46
N ALA A 170 0.84 -34.90 60.16
CA ALA A 170 1.36 -35.16 61.49
C ALA A 170 1.56 -36.67 61.60
#